data_AF-A0A8T6WMK4-F1
#
_entry.id   AF-A0A8T6WMK4-F1
#
_cell.length_a   1.000
_cell.length_b   1.000
_cell.length_c   1.000
_cell.angle_alpha   90.00
_cell.angle_beta   90.00
_cell.angle_gamma   90.00
#
_symmetry.space_group_name_H-M   'P 1'
#
loop_
_entity.id
_entity.type
_entity.pdbx_description
1 polymer ?
#
loop_
_entity_poly.entity_id
_entity_poly.type
_entity_poly.pdbx_seq_one_letter_code
_entity_poly.pdbx_strand_id
1 'polypeptide(L)'
;MAKVVQTKLEEEEYRAFREALEKKGLSIREGLKLAVERLLEAEFRIDADDPFFTHKPVGRSSVSDLSKEHDKYLYGEENEAVH
;
A
#
# COMPACT_ATOMS: atom_id res chain seq x y z
N MET A 1 -16.74 -9.60 -11.69
CA MET A 1 -17.38 -10.64 -10.86
C MET A 1 -17.52 -10.09 -9.45
N ALA A 2 -18.72 -10.12 -8.85
CA ALA A 2 -18.92 -9.66 -7.47
C ALA A 2 -18.68 -10.83 -6.50
N LYS A 3 -17.86 -10.61 -5.46
CA LYS A 3 -17.66 -11.57 -4.36
C LYS A 3 -18.44 -11.09 -3.14
N VAL A 4 -19.14 -11.99 -2.47
CA VAL A 4 -19.87 -11.69 -1.22
C VAL A 4 -18.95 -12.01 -0.05
N VAL A 5 -18.76 -11.03 0.83
CA VAL A 5 -18.01 -11.18 2.08
C VAL A 5 -18.99 -11.09 3.23
N GLN A 6 -18.96 -12.07 4.13
CA GLN A 6 -19.73 -12.07 5.37
C GLN A 6 -18.75 -12.05 6.54
N THR A 7 -18.98 -11.16 7.48
CA THR A 7 -18.15 -10.96 8.67
C THR A 7 -19.06 -10.85 9.89
N LYS A 8 -18.54 -11.25 11.05
CA LYS A 8 -19.17 -11.02 12.35
C LYS A 8 -18.53 -9.78 12.97
N LEU A 9 -19.37 -8.86 13.43
CA LEU A 9 -18.96 -7.71 14.22
C LEU A 9 -19.40 -7.95 15.66
N GLU A 10 -18.57 -7.53 16.62
CA GLU A 10 -19.00 -7.48 18.02
C GLU A 10 -20.15 -6.47 18.18
N GLU A 11 -20.96 -6.64 19.23
CA GLU A 11 -22.16 -5.83 19.43
C GLU A 11 -21.82 -4.33 19.59
N GLU A 12 -20.70 -4.05 20.28
CA GLU A 12 -20.18 -2.70 20.47
C GLU A 12 -19.69 -2.06 19.16
N GLU A 13 -18.96 -2.82 18.34
CA GLU A 13 -18.49 -2.37 17.03
C GLU A 13 -19.66 -2.08 16.09
N TYR A 14 -20.66 -2.96 16.08
CA TYR A 14 -21.86 -2.78 15.28
C TYR A 14 -22.63 -1.53 15.71
N ARG A 15 -22.74 -1.28 17.02
CA ARG A 15 -23.42 -0.09 17.56
C ARG A 15 -22.70 1.20 17.17
N ALA A 16 -21.39 1.26 17.39
CA ALA A 16 -20.56 2.40 17.01
C ALA A 16 -20.62 2.67 15.49
N PHE A 17 -20.59 1.60 14.69
CA PHE A 17 -20.71 1.69 13.24
C PHE A 17 -22.08 2.22 12.81
N ARG A 18 -23.16 1.75 13.44
CA ARG A 18 -24.53 2.21 13.15
C ARG A 18 -24.70 3.69 13.46
N GLU A 19 -24.25 4.14 14.63
CA GLU A 19 -24.32 5.56 15.01
C GLU A 19 -23.53 6.46 14.03
N ALA A 20 -22.36 6.00 13.57
CA ALA A 20 -21.57 6.71 12.59
C ALA A 20 -22.26 6.81 11.22
N LEU A 21 -23.07 5.81 10.86
CA LEU A 21 -23.84 5.80 9.61
C LEU A 21 -25.14 6.59 9.69
N GLU A 22 -25.83 6.57 10.83
CA GLU A 22 -27.03 7.40 11.05
C GLU A 22 -26.72 8.88 10.89
N LYS A 23 -25.57 9.34 11.42
CA LYS A 23 -25.09 10.72 11.22
C LYS A 23 -24.85 11.08 9.75
N LYS A 24 -24.63 10.10 8.90
CA LYS A 24 -24.37 10.27 7.45
C LYS A 24 -25.58 9.92 6.58
N GLY A 25 -26.68 9.42 7.16
CA GLY A 25 -27.85 8.97 6.42
C GLY A 25 -27.60 7.76 5.52
N LEU A 26 -26.60 6.92 5.83
CA LEU A 26 -26.20 5.80 5.00
C LEU A 26 -26.73 4.46 5.53
N SER A 27 -27.05 3.53 4.64
CA SER A 27 -27.35 2.15 5.05
C SER A 27 -26.07 1.41 5.47
N ILE A 28 -26.22 0.33 6.25
CA ILE A 28 -25.09 -0.51 6.71
C ILE A 28 -24.27 -1.05 5.54
N ARG A 29 -24.94 -1.43 4.44
CA ARG A 29 -24.27 -1.95 3.23
C ARG A 29 -23.44 -0.87 2.53
N GLU A 30 -24.01 0.33 2.39
CA GLU A 30 -23.30 1.46 1.79
C GLU A 30 -22.14 1.90 2.67
N GLY A 31 -22.33 1.92 3.98
CA GLY A 31 -21.30 2.18 4.96
C GLY A 31 -20.13 1.22 4.87
N LEU A 32 -20.41 -0.09 4.78
CA LEU A 32 -19.37 -1.12 4.64
C LEU A 32 -18.63 -0.98 3.32
N LYS A 33 -19.36 -0.73 2.22
CA LYS A 33 -18.75 -0.48 0.92
C LYS A 33 -17.80 0.72 0.97
N LEU A 34 -18.23 1.82 1.58
CA LEU A 34 -17.47 3.05 1.70
C LEU A 34 -16.27 2.89 2.64
N ALA A 35 -16.40 2.09 3.71
CA ALA A 35 -15.30 1.75 4.60
C ALA A 35 -14.23 0.92 3.86
N VAL A 36 -14.64 -0.08 3.07
CA VAL A 36 -13.71 -0.86 2.24
C VAL A 36 -13.04 0.01 1.18
N GLU A 37 -13.78 0.86 0.48
CA GLU A 37 -13.19 1.81 -0.49
C GLU A 37 -12.17 2.74 0.17
N ARG A 38 -12.47 3.28 1.35
CA ARG A 38 -11.52 4.13 2.10
C ARG A 38 -10.30 3.38 2.59
N LEU A 39 -10.48 2.14 3.04
CA LEU A 39 -9.36 1.30 3.47
C LEU A 39 -8.44 1.01 2.29
N LEU A 40 -9.01 0.65 1.13
CA LEU A 40 -8.25 0.45 -0.10
C LEU A 40 -7.57 1.73 -0.57
N GLU A 41 -8.24 2.87 -0.50
CA GLU A 41 -7.62 4.16 -0.86
C GLU A 41 -6.48 4.55 0.10
N ALA A 42 -6.59 4.18 1.39
CA ALA A 42 -5.56 4.45 2.38
C ALA A 42 -4.36 3.49 2.27
N GLU A 43 -4.58 2.19 2.04
CA GLU A 43 -3.53 1.18 1.94
C GLU A 43 -2.88 1.11 0.55
N PHE A 44 -3.64 1.38 -0.52
CA PHE A 44 -3.18 1.23 -1.92
C PHE A 44 -2.99 2.54 -2.67
N ARG A 45 -2.92 3.70 -2.00
CA ARG A 45 -2.32 4.90 -2.61
C ARG A 45 -0.80 4.71 -2.73
N ILE A 46 -0.37 3.71 -3.50
CA ILE A 46 0.88 3.78 -4.23
C ILE A 46 0.50 4.58 -5.47
N ASP A 47 0.76 5.88 -5.41
CA ASP A 47 0.59 6.72 -6.59
C ASP A 47 1.54 6.18 -7.67
N ALA A 48 0.98 5.66 -8.76
CA ALA A 48 1.78 5.13 -9.85
C ALA A 48 2.61 6.24 -10.54
N ASP A 49 2.19 7.50 -10.36
CA ASP A 49 2.88 8.70 -10.79
C ASP A 49 3.63 9.39 -9.64
N ASP A 50 3.80 8.74 -8.48
CA ASP A 50 4.54 9.32 -7.36
C ASP A 50 5.91 9.77 -7.87
N PRO A 51 6.30 11.04 -7.69
CA PRO A 51 7.61 11.54 -8.07
C PRO A 51 8.74 10.66 -7.53
N PHE A 52 8.56 10.07 -6.34
CA PHE A 52 9.52 9.13 -5.75
C PHE A 52 9.78 7.89 -6.63
N PHE A 53 8.75 7.36 -7.31
CA PHE A 53 8.86 6.18 -8.18
C PHE A 53 9.10 6.53 -9.66
N THR A 54 8.77 7.74 -10.10
CA THR A 54 8.96 8.20 -11.49
C THR A 54 10.23 9.02 -11.71
N HIS A 55 10.89 9.51 -10.66
CA HIS A 55 12.16 10.21 -10.79
C HIS A 55 13.23 9.27 -11.34
N LYS A 56 13.74 9.62 -12.53
CA LYS A 56 14.98 9.02 -13.04
C LYS A 56 16.10 9.31 -12.03
N PRO A 57 17.00 8.35 -11.79
CA PRO A 57 18.12 8.55 -10.89
C PRO A 57 18.93 9.79 -11.32
N VAL A 58 18.89 10.84 -10.50
CA VAL A 58 19.62 12.10 -10.70
C VAL A 58 21.02 12.07 -10.08
N GLY A 59 21.42 10.92 -9.54
CA GLY A 59 22.77 10.70 -9.03
C GLY A 59 23.79 10.93 -10.15
N ARG A 60 24.68 11.92 -9.95
CA ARG A 60 25.84 12.10 -10.81
C ARG A 60 26.90 11.06 -10.45
N SER A 61 26.64 9.80 -10.76
CA SER A 61 27.68 8.77 -10.78
C SER A 61 28.14 8.59 -12.22
N SER A 62 29.45 8.47 -12.42
CA SER A 62 30.05 8.14 -13.72
C SER A 62 29.74 6.71 -14.19
N VAL A 63 29.03 5.94 -13.36
CA VAL A 63 28.65 4.54 -13.59
C VAL A 63 27.14 4.43 -13.37
N SER A 64 26.43 3.98 -14.41
CA SER A 64 24.96 3.81 -14.43
C SER A 64 24.46 2.68 -13.54
N ASP A 65 25.30 1.68 -13.30
CA ASP A 65 24.91 0.41 -12.68
C ASP A 65 25.35 0.29 -11.21
N LEU A 66 25.78 1.41 -10.59
CA LEU A 66 26.21 1.44 -9.19
C LEU A 66 25.11 0.90 -8.24
N SER A 67 23.83 1.15 -8.54
CA SER A 67 22.72 0.64 -7.73
C SER A 67 22.49 -0.86 -7.87
N LYS A 68 22.99 -1.49 -8.94
CA LYS A 68 22.84 -2.94 -9.20
C LYS A 68 24.06 -3.74 -8.79
N GLU A 69 25.24 -3.20 -9.07
CA GLU A 69 26.53 -3.83 -8.78
C GLU A 69 27.22 -3.21 -7.56
N HIS A 70 26.44 -2.64 -6.64
CA HIS A 70 26.97 -1.96 -5.45
C HIS A 70 27.92 -2.85 -4.64
N ASP A 71 27.59 -4.13 -4.52
CA ASP A 71 28.42 -5.09 -3.76
C ASP A 71 29.78 -5.29 -4.42
N LYS A 72 29.83 -5.32 -5.75
CA LYS A 72 31.09 -5.37 -6.51
C LYS A 72 31.94 -4.13 -6.26
N TYR A 73 31.34 -2.95 -6.23
CA TYR A 73 32.05 -1.69 -6.02
C TYR A 73 32.49 -1.45 -4.57
N LEU A 74 31.68 -1.89 -3.60
CA LEU A 74 31.99 -1.69 -2.18
C LEU A 74 32.85 -2.80 -1.58
N TYR A 75 32.64 -4.05 -2.01
CA TYR A 75 33.20 -5.23 -1.35
C TYR A 75 34.08 -6.08 -2.27
N GLY A 76 34.10 -5.81 -3.59
CA GLY A 76 34.89 -6.56 -4.57
C GLY A 76 34.27 -7.92 -4.93
N GLU A 77 34.72 -8.51 -6.04
CA GLU A 77 34.19 -9.78 -6.60
C GLU A 77 34.51 -11.03 -5.74
N GLU A 78 35.31 -10.91 -4.68
CA GLU A 78 35.73 -12.05 -3.84
C GLU A 78 34.65 -12.56 -2.87
N ASN A 79 33.47 -11.92 -2.80
CA ASN A 79 32.35 -12.34 -1.94
C ASN A 79 31.23 -13.09 -2.68
N GLU A 80 31.41 -13.47 -3.95
CA GLU A 80 30.38 -14.18 -4.74
C GLU A 80 30.18 -15.67 -4.39
N ALA A 81 30.74 -16.17 -3.29
CA ALA A 81 30.66 -17.59 -2.95
C ALA A 81 30.48 -17.88 -1.46
N VAL A 82 29.33 -17.52 -0.88
CA VAL A 82 28.67 -18.36 0.14
C VAL A 82 27.15 -18.16 0.07
N HIS A 83 26.48 -18.81 -0.89
CA HIS A 83 25.22 -19.52 -0.62
C HIS A 83 24.87 -20.55 -1.69
#